data_AF-A0A1Q8QGV6-F1
#
_entry.id   AF-A0A1Q8QGV6-F1
#
_cell.length_a   1.000
_cell.length_b   1.000
_cell.length_c   1.000
_cell.angle_alpha   90.00
_cell.angle_beta   90.00
_cell.angle_gamma   90.00
#
_symmetry.space_group_name_H-M   'P 1'
#
loop_
_entity.id
_entity.type
_entity.pdbx_description
1 polymer ?
#
loop_
_entity_poly.entity_id
_entity_poly.type
_entity_poly.pdbx_seq_one_letter_code
_entity_poly.pdbx_strand_id
1 'polypeptide(L)'
;MEQEPAIKQKDYERASRLLGRLFEVDSDITEQINRCLQYYGANGFFRNLESFDFSEDVFEKLKAVRMVLFGMGEEAVPDLQKLEKPGGGAKP
;
A
#
# COMPACT_ATOMS: atom_id res chain seq x y z
N MET A 1 17.26 13.34 12.12
CA MET A 1 16.39 12.24 11.68
C MET A 1 15.01 12.84 11.50
N GLU A 2 14.59 13.04 10.26
CA GLU A 2 13.21 13.42 9.98
C GLU A 2 12.37 12.19 10.35
N GLN A 3 11.56 12.31 11.40
CA GLN A 3 10.63 11.24 11.76
C GLN A 3 9.58 11.18 10.64
N GLU A 4 9.58 10.09 9.86
CA GLU A 4 8.51 9.82 8.93
C GLU A 4 7.19 9.82 9.72
N PRO A 5 6.18 10.63 9.32
CA PRO A 5 4.95 10.70 10.07
C PRO A 5 4.29 9.32 10.09
N ALA A 6 4.06 8.78 11.29
CA ALA A 6 3.37 7.51 11.46
C ALA A 6 2.00 7.56 10.78
N ILE A 7 1.78 6.69 9.79
CA ILE A 7 0.49 6.57 9.10
C ILE A 7 -0.57 6.11 10.09
N LYS A 8 -1.69 6.83 10.17
CA LYS A 8 -2.80 6.54 11.07
C LYS A 8 -3.98 5.94 10.30
N GLN A 9 -4.89 5.30 11.02
CA GLN A 9 -6.10 4.70 10.45
C GLN A 9 -6.90 5.68 9.55
N LYS A 10 -7.03 6.93 9.99
CA LYS A 10 -7.68 8.00 9.22
C LYS A 10 -7.03 8.29 7.86
N ASP A 11 -5.73 8.02 7.72
CA ASP A 11 -5.01 8.23 6.47
C ASP A 11 -5.35 7.13 5.47
N TYR A 12 -5.50 5.88 5.94
CA TYR A 12 -6.01 4.78 5.13
C TYR A 12 -7.48 4.97 4.73
N GLU A 13 -8.32 5.45 5.63
CA GLU A 13 -9.72 5.80 5.30
C GLU A 13 -9.79 6.92 4.26
N ARG A 14 -8.90 7.91 4.35
CA ARG A 14 -8.82 8.98 3.36
C ARG A 14 -8.36 8.44 2.01
N ALA A 15 -7.35 7.57 1.99
CA ALA A 15 -6.84 6.96 0.77
C ALA A 15 -7.89 6.08 0.09
N SER A 16 -8.59 5.21 0.84
CA SER A 16 -9.65 4.36 0.29
C SER A 16 -10.79 5.19 -0.29
N ARG A 17 -11.23 6.25 0.38
CA ARG A 17 -12.27 7.16 -0.16
C ARG A 17 -11.81 7.89 -1.42
N LEU A 18 -10.53 8.23 -1.54
CA LEU A 18 -9.99 8.82 -2.77
C LEU A 18 -10.01 7.82 -3.92
N LEU A 19 -9.57 6.58 -3.67
CA LEU A 19 -9.64 5.50 -4.66
C LEU A 19 -11.08 5.18 -5.04
N GLY A 20 -11.99 5.10 -4.07
CA GLY A 20 -13.41 4.86 -4.32
C GLY A 20 -14.03 5.88 -5.26
N ARG A 21 -13.75 7.17 -5.04
CA ARG A 21 -14.18 8.25 -5.95
C ARG A 21 -13.50 8.20 -7.31
N LEU A 22 -12.20 7.90 -7.35
CA LEU A 22 -11.45 7.81 -8.61
C LEU A 22 -11.96 6.66 -9.49
N PHE A 23 -12.36 5.56 -8.86
CA PHE A 23 -12.81 4.35 -9.56
C PHE A 23 -14.32 4.35 -9.83
N GLU A 24 -15.04 5.32 -9.28
CA GLU A 24 -16.51 5.42 -9.33
C GLU A 24 -17.20 4.15 -8.80
N VAL A 25 -16.68 3.60 -7.70
CA VAL A 25 -17.19 2.38 -7.06
C VAL A 25 -18.04 2.70 -5.83
N ASP A 26 -18.85 1.73 -5.42
CA ASP A 26 -19.71 1.84 -4.24
C ASP A 26 -18.92 1.86 -2.91
N SER A 27 -19.68 2.09 -1.83
CA SER A 27 -19.16 2.12 -0.47
C SER A 27 -18.56 0.79 -0.03
N ASP A 28 -19.06 -0.33 -0.55
CA ASP A 28 -18.70 -1.66 -0.07
C ASP A 28 -17.31 -2.02 -0.62
N ILE A 29 -17.05 -1.75 -1.90
CA ILE A 29 -15.72 -1.89 -2.50
C ILE A 29 -14.74 -0.92 -1.83
N THR A 30 -15.17 0.32 -1.57
CA THR A 30 -14.35 1.30 -0.86
C THR A 30 -13.95 0.81 0.54
N GLU A 31 -14.87 0.16 1.26
CA GLU A 31 -14.60 -0.41 2.58
C GLU A 31 -13.65 -1.61 2.50
N GLN A 32 -13.79 -2.48 1.49
CA GLN A 32 -12.85 -3.58 1.26
C GLN A 32 -11.42 -3.06 1.02
N ILE A 33 -11.25 -2.04 0.17
CA ILE A 33 -9.95 -1.39 -0.05
C ILE A 33 -9.40 -0.84 1.27
N ASN A 34 -10.23 -0.17 2.09
CA ASN A 34 -9.82 0.34 3.40
C ASN A 34 -9.32 -0.77 4.33
N ARG A 35 -10.04 -1.89 4.41
CA ARG A 35 -9.66 -3.04 5.25
C ARG A 35 -8.32 -3.62 4.81
N CYS A 36 -8.11 -3.80 3.50
CA CYS A 36 -6.82 -4.28 2.98
C CYS A 36 -5.69 -3.29 3.25
N LEU A 37 -5.91 -1.98 3.08
CA LEU A 37 -4.91 -0.95 3.42
C LEU A 37 -4.56 -0.96 4.92
N GLN A 38 -5.55 -1.12 5.80
CA GLN A 38 -5.32 -1.17 7.24
C GLN A 38 -4.57 -2.44 7.66
N TYR A 39 -4.84 -3.57 7.01
CA TYR A 39 -4.21 -4.85 7.33
C TYR A 39 -2.76 -4.93 6.81
N TYR A 40 -2.52 -4.52 5.56
CA TYR A 40 -1.22 -4.69 4.90
C TYR A 40 -0.35 -3.42 4.91
N GLY A 41 -0.91 -2.26 5.25
CA GLY A 41 -0.30 -0.96 4.96
C GLY A 41 -0.27 -0.64 3.46
N ALA A 42 0.09 0.58 3.08
CA ALA A 42 0.06 1.01 1.68
C ALA A 42 0.98 0.17 0.78
N ASN A 43 2.23 -0.06 1.21
CA ASN A 43 3.19 -0.85 0.43
C ASN A 43 2.80 -2.33 0.35
N GLY A 44 2.37 -2.91 1.47
CA GLY A 44 1.92 -4.30 1.51
C GLY A 44 0.66 -4.51 0.68
N PHE A 45 -0.27 -3.55 0.69
CA PHE A 45 -1.47 -3.59 -0.12
C PHE A 45 -1.15 -3.75 -1.60
N PHE A 46 -0.28 -2.90 -2.17
CA PHE A 46 0.06 -2.98 -3.59
C PHE A 46 0.95 -4.19 -3.93
N ARG A 47 1.76 -4.70 -2.98
CA ARG A 47 2.56 -5.92 -3.16
C ARG A 47 1.74 -7.21 -3.18
N ASN A 48 0.58 -7.22 -2.52
CA ASN A 48 -0.29 -8.38 -2.39
C ASN A 48 -1.55 -8.27 -3.26
N LEU A 49 -1.57 -7.36 -4.23
CA LEU A 49 -2.74 -7.08 -5.07
C LEU A 49 -3.31 -8.34 -5.73
N GLU A 50 -2.43 -9.21 -6.22
CA GLU A 50 -2.74 -10.46 -6.91
C GLU A 50 -3.37 -11.52 -5.99
N SER A 51 -3.32 -11.32 -4.66
CA SER A 51 -3.95 -12.20 -3.67
C SER A 51 -5.36 -11.78 -3.27
N PHE A 52 -5.80 -10.59 -3.66
CA PHE A 52 -7.10 -10.05 -3.28
C PHE A 52 -8.18 -10.47 -4.28
N ASP A 53 -9.37 -10.78 -3.77
CA ASP A 53 -10.54 -11.18 -4.55
C ASP A 53 -11.36 -9.96 -5.00
N PHE A 54 -10.70 -9.00 -5.67
CA PHE A 54 -11.38 -7.86 -6.27
C PHE A 54 -11.95 -8.23 -7.65
N SER A 55 -13.01 -7.53 -8.07
CA SER A 55 -13.45 -7.63 -9.46
C SER A 55 -12.34 -7.19 -10.41
N GLU A 56 -12.33 -7.74 -11.63
CA GLU A 56 -11.31 -7.46 -12.65
C GLU A 56 -11.16 -5.96 -12.93
N ASP A 57 -12.29 -5.22 -12.99
CA ASP A 57 -12.29 -3.76 -13.17
C ASP A 57 -11.56 -3.03 -12.02
N VAL A 58 -11.86 -3.38 -10.77
CA VAL A 58 -11.22 -2.76 -9.60
C VAL A 58 -9.74 -3.14 -9.52
N PHE A 59 -9.42 -4.39 -9.82
CA PHE A 59 -8.05 -4.89 -9.84
C PHE A 59 -7.18 -4.14 -10.85
N GLU A 60 -7.62 -3.99 -12.10
CA GLU A 60 -6.86 -3.28 -13.14
C GLU A 60 -6.72 -1.79 -12.82
N LYS A 61 -7.75 -1.15 -12.24
CA LYS A 61 -7.65 0.24 -11.75
C LYS A 61 -6.60 0.39 -10.63
N LEU A 62 -6.57 -0.54 -9.67
CA LEU A 62 -5.56 -0.54 -8.60
C LEU A 62 -4.15 -0.78 -9.12
N LYS A 63 -4.00 -1.67 -10.10
CA LYS A 63 -2.73 -1.92 -10.80
C LYS A 63 -2.27 -0.68 -11.57
N ALA A 64 -3.17 0.06 -12.21
CA ALA A 64 -2.86 1.34 -12.83
C ALA A 64 -2.36 2.37 -11.80
N VAL A 65 -3.02 2.47 -10.65
CA VAL A 65 -2.55 3.33 -9.54
C VAL A 65 -1.16 2.91 -9.06
N ARG A 66 -0.91 1.60 -8.90
CA ARG A 66 0.43 1.07 -8.55
C ARG A 66 1.48 1.53 -9.57
N MET A 67 1.20 1.44 -10.87
CA MET A 67 2.13 1.88 -11.91
C MET A 67 2.39 3.40 -11.86
N VAL A 68 1.39 4.22 -11.53
CA VAL A 68 1.58 5.67 -11.39
C VAL A 68 2.41 6.03 -10.16
N LEU A 69 2.19 5.35 -9.03
CA LEU A 69 2.89 5.63 -7.78
C LEU A 69 4.32 5.09 -7.77
N PHE A 70 4.57 3.94 -8.39
CA PHE A 70 5.84 3.20 -8.29
C PHE A 70 6.56 3.01 -9.64
N GLY A 71 5.96 3.42 -10.76
CA GLY A 71 6.53 3.25 -12.11
C GLY A 71 6.18 1.92 -12.79
N MET A 72 6.63 1.76 -14.05
CA MET A 72 6.36 0.60 -14.91
C MET A 72 7.40 -0.54 -14.77
N GLY A 73 8.43 -0.40 -13.93
CA GLY A 73 9.58 -1.31 -13.90
C GLY A 73 9.59 -2.26 -12.71
N GLU A 74 9.90 -3.54 -12.97
CA GLU A 74 10.31 -4.59 -12.02
C GLU A 74 11.58 -4.25 -11.18
N GLU A 75 12.05 -3.00 -11.17
CA GLU A 75 13.21 -2.59 -10.39
C GLU A 75 12.74 -2.03 -9.03
N ALA A 76 12.67 -2.96 -8.08
CA ALA A 76 12.67 -2.75 -6.64
C ALA A 76 11.59 -1.81 -6.08
N VAL A 77 10.49 -2.41 -5.60
CA VAL A 77 10.05 -2.00 -4.26
C VAL A 77 11.31 -2.15 -3.38
N PRO A 78 11.92 -1.06 -2.87
CA PRO A 78 13.16 -1.19 -2.13
C PRO A 78 12.91 -2.22 -1.03
N ASP A 79 13.81 -3.18 -0.92
CA ASP A 79 13.77 -4.18 0.13
C ASP A 79 14.06 -3.43 1.45
N LEU A 80 13.00 -2.85 2.03
CA LEU A 80 13.04 -2.06 3.26
C LEU A 80 13.38 -2.95 4.47
N GLN A 81 13.53 -4.27 4.29
CA GLN A 81 14.22 -5.12 5.26
C GLN A 81 15.68 -4.68 5.49
N LYS A 82 16.30 -3.90 4.59
CA LYS A 82 17.59 -3.24 4.86
C LYS A 82 17.52 -2.06 5.84
N LEU A 83 16.33 -1.61 6.24
CA LEU A 83 16.19 -0.58 7.28
C LEU A 83 16.27 -1.15 8.69
N GLU A 84 16.13 -2.47 8.86
CA GLU A 84 16.35 -3.15 10.14
C GLU A 84 17.67 -3.94 10.08
N LYS A 85 18.78 -3.29 10.46
CA LYS A 85 19.94 -4.03 10.97
C LYS A 85 19.81 -4.17 12.48
N PRO A 86 19.55 -5.38 13.03
CA PRO A 86 20.00 -5.72 14.37
C PRO A 86 21.41 -6.32 14.27
N GLY A 87 22.37 -5.69 14.93
CA GLY A 87 23.72 -6.22 15.13
C GLY A 87 24.48 -5.20 15.98
N GLY A 88 24.52 -5.36 17.30
CA GLY A 88 25.18 -6.51 17.94
C GLY A 88 26.66 -6.16 18.03
N GLY A 89 27.07 -5.61 19.18
CA GLY A 89 28.34 -4.91 19.33
C GLY A 89 29.60 -5.77 19.43
N ALA A 90 30.73 -5.08 19.50
CA ALA A 90 31.88 -5.44 20.32
C ALA A 90 32.76 -4.20 20.48
N LYS A 91 32.98 -3.79 21.73
CA LYS A 91 34.03 -2.86 22.16
C LYS A 91 35.41 -3.50 21.92
N PRO A 92 36.43 -2.71 21.53
CA PRO A 92 37.75 -2.83 22.14
C PRO A 92 37.83 -2.06 23.46
#